data_AF-A0A6B3FFD6-F1
#
_entry.id   AF-A0A6B3FFD6-F1
#
_cell.length_a   1.000
_cell.length_b   1.000
_cell.length_c   1.000
_cell.angle_alpha   90.00
_cell.angle_beta   90.00
_cell.angle_gamma   90.00
#
_symmetry.space_group_name_H-M   'P 1'
#
loop_
_entity.id
_entity.type
_entity.pdbx_description
1 polymer ?
#
loop_
_entity_poly.entity_id
_entity_poly.type
_entity_poly.pdbx_seq_one_letter_code
_entity_poly.pdbx_strand_id
1 'polypeptide(L)'
;TLISVACGYAFDKYAFRGREKWFGVVLVGVLIPSTVVQLPLYLMASELGLVNTYWAVLIPSLVNPFGVYLARVFSEGYVPGEVLEAARVDGAGEVQTFVKVALPML
;
A
#
# COMPACT_ATOMS: atom_id res chain seq x y z
N THR A 1 -7.15 2.16 -1.29
CA THR A 1 -6.24 3.12 -1.99
C THR A 1 -5.28 3.83 -1.06
N LEU A 2 -5.71 4.56 -0.03
CA LEU A 2 -4.78 5.23 0.91
C LEU A 2 -3.79 4.26 1.57
N ILE A 3 -4.24 3.06 1.95
CA ILE A 3 -3.39 2.00 2.52
C ILE A 3 -2.32 1.58 1.52
N SER A 4 -2.68 1.43 0.24
CA SER A 4 -1.73 1.10 -0.82
C SER A 4 -0.69 2.21 -1.01
N VAL A 5 -1.10 3.48 -0.94
CA VAL A 5 -0.19 4.63 -1.03
C VAL A 5 0.80 4.64 0.13
N ALA A 6 0.31 4.52 1.37
CA ALA A 6 1.15 4.46 2.55
C ALA A 6 2.14 3.29 2.49
N CYS A 7 1.69 2.13 2.00
CA CYS A 7 2.52 0.94 1.85
C CYS A 7 3.62 1.13 0.78
N GLY A 8 3.26 1.66 -0.40
CA GLY A 8 4.22 1.94 -1.47
C GLY A 8 5.26 2.98 -1.05
N TYR A 9 4.82 4.08 -0.42
CA TYR A 9 5.71 5.07 0.21
C TYR A 9 6.66 4.40 1.21
N ALA A 10 6.15 3.50 2.05
CA ALA A 10 6.99 2.85 3.05
C ALA A 10 8.03 1.90 2.45
N PHE A 11 7.68 1.17 1.37
CA PHE A 11 8.59 0.32 0.62
C PHE A 11 9.70 1.10 -0.10
N ASP A 12 9.46 2.35 -0.42
CA ASP A 12 10.44 3.24 -1.04
C ASP A 12 11.33 3.92 0.02
N LYS A 13 10.72 4.65 0.97
CA LYS A 13 11.44 5.56 1.87
C LYS A 13 12.07 4.92 3.10
N TYR A 14 11.58 3.76 3.56
CA TYR A 14 12.16 3.11 4.74
C TYR A 14 13.04 1.92 4.37
N ALA A 15 14.15 1.79 5.10
CA ALA A 15 14.98 0.60 5.08
C ALA A 15 14.53 -0.35 6.20
N PHE A 16 14.05 -1.54 5.82
CA PHE A 16 13.72 -2.60 6.77
C PHE A 16 14.13 -3.97 6.22
N ARG A 17 14.31 -4.92 7.14
CA ARG A 17 14.84 -6.23 6.79
C ARG A 17 13.90 -6.98 5.84
N GLY A 18 14.41 -7.36 4.67
CA GLY A 18 13.65 -8.11 3.66
C GLY A 18 12.72 -7.25 2.79
N ARG A 19 12.87 -5.93 2.78
CA ARG A 19 12.08 -4.99 1.97
C ARG A 19 11.85 -5.45 0.54
N GLU A 20 12.91 -5.77 -0.19
CA GLU A 20 12.78 -6.22 -1.59
C GLU A 20 12.14 -7.59 -1.75
N LYS A 21 12.29 -8.49 -0.76
CA LYS A 21 11.60 -9.79 -0.79
C LYS A 21 10.09 -9.60 -0.63
N TRP A 22 9.67 -8.79 0.34
CA TRP A 22 8.26 -8.48 0.56
C TRP A 22 7.65 -7.70 -0.60
N PHE A 23 8.41 -6.78 -1.21
CA PHE A 23 7.95 -6.13 -2.42
C PHE A 23 7.83 -7.11 -3.59
N GLY A 24 8.72 -8.10 -3.69
CA GLY A 24 8.57 -9.21 -4.63
C GLY A 24 7.24 -9.96 -4.48
N VAL A 25 6.76 -10.16 -3.24
CA VAL A 25 5.43 -10.75 -2.98
C VAL A 25 4.31 -9.85 -3.49
N VAL A 26 4.44 -8.53 -3.32
CA VAL A 26 3.48 -7.56 -3.89
C VAL A 26 3.44 -7.69 -5.41
N LEU A 27 4.61 -7.78 -6.07
CA LEU A 27 4.69 -7.95 -7.52
C LEU A 27 4.06 -9.25 -8.00
N VAL A 28 4.26 -10.37 -7.28
CA VAL A 28 3.53 -11.62 -7.56
C VAL A 28 2.02 -11.39 -7.49
N GLY A 29 1.55 -10.66 -6.48
CA GLY A 29 0.14 -10.28 -6.34
C GLY A 29 -0.39 -9.43 -7.51
N VAL A 30 0.44 -8.61 -8.15
CA VAL A 30 0.07 -7.85 -9.36
C VAL A 30 -0.14 -8.78 -10.56
N LEU A 31 0.62 -9.87 -10.64
CA LEU A 31 0.56 -10.82 -11.75
C LEU A 31 -0.61 -11.81 -11.64
N ILE A 32 -1.21 -11.97 -10.46
CA ILE A 32 -2.32 -12.88 -10.24
C ILE A 32 -3.62 -12.25 -10.77
N PRO A 33 -4.35 -12.93 -11.69
CA PRO A 33 -5.64 -12.45 -12.16
C PRO A 33 -6.66 -12.39 -11.02
N SER A 34 -7.38 -11.27 -10.90
CA SER A 34 -8.40 -11.06 -9.85
C SER A 34 -9.51 -12.12 -9.87
N THR A 35 -9.84 -12.64 -11.05
CA THR A 35 -10.84 -13.69 -11.25
C THR A 35 -10.49 -14.99 -10.51
N VAL A 36 -9.21 -15.33 -10.39
CA VAL A 36 -8.74 -16.54 -9.68
C VAL A 36 -8.86 -16.38 -8.17
N VAL A 37 -8.66 -15.15 -7.67
CA VAL A 37 -8.71 -14.83 -6.23
C VAL A 37 -10.16 -14.69 -5.73
N GLN A 38 -11.11 -14.46 -6.63
CA GLN A 38 -12.51 -14.22 -6.30
C GLN A 38 -13.17 -15.40 -5.56
N LEU A 39 -12.90 -16.64 -6.00
CA LEU A 39 -13.47 -17.84 -5.36
C LEU A 39 -12.94 -18.04 -3.93
N PRO A 40 -11.63 -17.99 -3.67
CA PRO A 40 -11.09 -17.99 -2.30
C PRO A 40 -11.71 -16.90 -1.41
N LEU A 41 -11.82 -15.67 -1.91
CA LEU A 41 -12.43 -14.57 -1.14
C LEU A 41 -13.91 -14.82 -0.83
N TYR A 42 -14.66 -15.40 -1.76
CA TYR A 42 -16.04 -15.80 -1.53
C TYR A 42 -16.15 -16.87 -0.44
N LEU A 43 -15.31 -17.91 -0.47
CA LEU A 43 -15.30 -18.95 0.55
C LEU A 43 -14.98 -18.37 1.94
N MET A 44 -13.99 -17.49 2.03
CA MET A 44 -13.68 -16.77 3.28
C MET A 44 -14.85 -15.90 3.76
N ALA A 45 -15.51 -15.17 2.86
CA ALA A 45 -16.69 -14.38 3.21
C ALA A 45 -17.86 -15.27 3.68
N SER A 46 -17.99 -16.47 3.11
CA SER A 46 -19.01 -17.46 3.48
C SER A 46 -18.80 -17.98 4.89
N GLU A 47 -17.56 -18.36 5.22
CA GLU A 47 -17.18 -18.81 6.57
C GLU A 47 -17.41 -17.73 7.64
N LEU A 48 -17.18 -16.46 7.27
CA LEU A 48 -17.40 -15.31 8.14
C LEU A 48 -18.86 -14.83 8.18
N GLY A 49 -19.77 -15.44 7.42
CA GLY A 49 -21.18 -15.02 7.33
C GLY A 49 -21.38 -13.64 6.69
N LEU A 50 -20.38 -13.16 5.93
CA LEU A 50 -20.38 -11.85 5.27
C LEU A 50 -21.00 -11.90 3.86
N VAL A 51 -21.30 -13.09 3.34
CA VAL A 51 -21.94 -13.27 2.02
C VAL A 51 -23.24 -12.47 1.96
N ASN A 52 -23.52 -11.89 0.79
CA ASN A 52 -24.64 -10.98 0.53
C ASN A 52 -24.60 -9.63 1.29
N THR A 53 -23.45 -9.25 1.84
CA THR A 53 -23.24 -7.91 2.42
C THR A 53 -22.20 -7.12 1.63
N TYR A 54 -22.25 -5.79 1.73
CA TYR A 54 -21.23 -4.93 1.11
C TYR A 54 -19.82 -5.22 1.65
N TRP A 55 -19.69 -5.74 2.88
CA TRP A 55 -18.41 -6.06 3.50
C TRP A 55 -17.64 -7.17 2.79
N ALA A 56 -18.34 -8.12 2.15
CA ALA A 56 -17.71 -9.16 1.32
C ALA A 56 -16.93 -8.57 0.13
N VAL A 57 -17.23 -7.33 -0.26
CA VAL A 57 -16.54 -6.62 -1.35
C VAL A 57 -15.59 -5.56 -0.81
N LEU A 58 -16.03 -4.76 0.17
CA LEU A 58 -15.25 -3.64 0.70
C LEU A 58 -13.96 -4.11 1.35
N ILE A 59 -14.01 -5.13 2.22
CA ILE A 59 -12.84 -5.61 2.97
C ILE A 59 -11.71 -6.06 2.03
N PRO A 60 -11.94 -6.97 1.05
CA PRO A 60 -10.90 -7.35 0.12
C PRO A 60 -10.37 -6.20 -0.74
N SER A 61 -11.23 -5.22 -1.06
CA SER A 61 -10.85 -4.09 -1.93
C SER A 61 -9.98 -3.02 -1.26
N LEU A 62 -9.82 -3.06 0.07
CA LEU A 62 -9.06 -2.05 0.83
C LEU A 62 -7.59 -1.95 0.39
N VAL A 63 -7.02 -3.09 0.00
CA VAL A 63 -5.62 -3.22 -0.42
C VAL A 63 -5.57 -3.75 -1.84
N ASN A 64 -4.87 -3.03 -2.70
CA ASN A 64 -4.64 -3.44 -4.07
C ASN A 64 -3.13 -3.49 -4.34
N PRO A 65 -2.56 -4.65 -4.74
CA PRO A 65 -1.12 -4.80 -5.00
C PRO A 65 -0.59 -3.86 -6.10
N PHE A 66 -1.38 -3.65 -7.16
CA PHE A 66 -1.01 -2.73 -8.23
C PHE A 66 -0.93 -1.29 -7.72
N GLY A 67 -1.84 -0.90 -6.82
CA GLY A 67 -1.78 0.39 -6.13
C GLY A 67 -0.52 0.55 -5.27
N VAL A 68 -0.05 -0.51 -4.61
CA VAL A 68 1.21 -0.48 -3.82
C VAL A 68 2.41 -0.33 -4.74
N TYR A 69 2.44 -1.08 -5.85
CA TYR A 69 3.48 -0.99 -6.86
C TYR A 69 3.58 0.43 -7.43
N LEU A 70 2.47 1.00 -7.90
CA LEU A 70 2.44 2.37 -8.43
C LEU A 70 2.86 3.40 -7.39
N ALA A 71 2.37 3.28 -6.16
CA ALA A 71 2.74 4.20 -5.09
C ALA A 71 4.23 4.17 -4.76
N ARG A 72 4.89 3.00 -4.84
CA ARG A 72 6.36 2.91 -4.71
C ARG A 72 7.06 3.67 -5.83
N VAL A 73 6.64 3.44 -7.09
CA VAL A 73 7.22 4.09 -8.27
C VAL A 73 7.04 5.61 -8.21
N PHE A 74 5.86 6.10 -7.85
CA PHE A 74 5.59 7.53 -7.70
C PHE A 74 6.31 8.13 -6.50
N SER A 75 6.42 7.42 -5.38
CA SER A 75 7.21 7.88 -4.24
C SER A 75 8.69 8.04 -4.60
N GLU A 76 9.25 7.08 -5.34
CA GLU A 76 10.63 7.15 -5.81
C GLU A 76 10.86 8.37 -6.73
N GLY A 77 9.92 8.64 -7.63
CA GLY A 77 10.03 9.74 -8.61
C GLY A 77 9.65 11.13 -8.11
N TYR A 78 8.66 11.26 -7.21
CA TYR A 78 8.06 12.55 -6.85
C TYR A 78 8.41 13.05 -5.45
N VAL A 79 8.94 12.20 -4.55
CA VAL A 79 9.23 12.58 -3.17
C VAL A 79 10.75 12.55 -2.93
N PRO A 80 11.49 13.65 -3.10
CA PRO A 80 12.92 13.67 -2.83
C PRO A 80 13.21 13.45 -1.34
N GLY A 81 14.28 12.70 -1.04
CA GLY A 81 14.68 12.42 0.34
C GLY A 81 14.99 13.69 1.15
N GLU A 82 15.54 14.71 0.52
CA GLU A 82 15.88 15.99 1.14
C GLU A 82 14.67 16.69 1.77
N VAL A 83 13.49 16.59 1.16
CA VAL A 83 12.25 17.18 1.68
C VAL A 83 11.79 16.44 2.95
N LEU A 84 12.03 15.13 3.00
CA LEU A 84 11.73 14.31 4.18
C LEU A 84 12.70 14.60 5.32
N GLU A 85 13.99 14.78 5.02
CA GLU A 85 14.97 15.20 6.04
C GLU A 85 14.67 16.61 6.57
N ALA A 86 14.29 17.55 5.71
CA ALA A 86 13.85 18.88 6.12
C ALA A 86 12.65 18.81 7.08
N ALA A 87 11.64 17.99 6.75
CA ALA A 87 10.49 17.78 7.62
C ALA A 87 10.89 17.23 9.01
N ARG A 88 11.89 16.33 9.08
CA ARG A 88 12.40 15.80 10.35
C ARG A 88 13.18 16.85 11.14
N VAL A 89 13.97 17.70 10.48
CA VAL A 89 14.67 18.83 11.11
C VAL A 89 13.66 19.82 11.71
N ASP A 90 12.52 20.03 11.05
CA ASP A 90 11.40 20.85 11.54
C ASP A 90 10.58 20.15 12.65
N GLY A 91 10.98 18.94 13.07
CA GLY A 91 10.35 18.19 14.16
C GLY A 91 9.08 17.42 13.77
N ALA A 92 8.79 17.26 12.47
CA ALA A 92 7.67 16.43 12.03
C ALA A 92 7.95 14.94 12.25
N GLY A 93 7.06 14.26 12.98
CA GLY A 93 7.11 12.80 13.12
C GLY A 93 6.72 12.08 11.82
N GLU A 94 7.07 10.81 11.67
CA GLU A 94 6.93 10.05 10.40
C GLU A 94 5.49 10.03 9.84
N VAL A 95 4.47 9.92 10.69
CA VAL A 95 3.05 9.98 10.24
C VAL A 95 2.71 11.38 9.72
N GLN A 96 3.20 12.42 10.38
CA GLN A 96 2.99 13.80 9.96
C GLN A 96 3.73 14.08 8.65
N THR A 97 4.97 13.61 8.52
CA THR A 97 5.77 13.70 7.29
C THR A 97 5.05 13.00 6.14
N PHE A 98 4.51 11.80 6.34
CA PHE A 98 3.71 11.13 5.32
C PHE A 98 2.47 11.94 4.93
N VAL A 99 1.63 12.35 5.89
CA VAL A 99 0.34 12.99 5.59
C VAL A 99 0.47 14.41 5.05
N LYS A 100 1.42 15.20 5.57
CA LYS A 100 1.54 16.63 5.24
C LYS A 100 2.57 16.93 4.16
N VAL A 101 3.52 16.03 3.89
CA VAL A 101 4.62 16.27 2.94
C VAL A 101 4.56 15.27 1.79
N ALA A 102 4.67 13.97 2.07
CA ALA A 102 4.74 12.98 0.99
C ALA A 102 3.40 12.80 0.26
N LEU A 103 2.29 12.67 0.99
CA LEU A 103 0.97 12.38 0.41
C LEU A 103 0.47 13.47 -0.56
N PRO A 104 0.64 14.79 -0.32
CA PRO A 104 0.30 15.83 -1.29
C PRO A 104 1.18 15.85 -2.56
N MET A 105 2.35 15.20 -2.51
CA MET A 105 3.26 15.08 -3.66
C MET A 105 3.00 13.81 -4.49
N LEU A 106 2.15 12.90 -4.00
CA LEU A 106 1.79 11.62 -4.60
C LEU A 106 0.41 11.67 -5.26
#